data_AF-V4NMP0-F1
#
_entry.id   AF-V4NMP0-F1
#
_cell.length_a   1.000
_cell.length_b   1.000
_cell.length_c   1.000
_cell.angle_alpha   90.00
_cell.angle_beta   90.00
_cell.angle_gamma   90.00
#
_symmetry.space_group_name_H-M   'P 1'
#
loop_
_entity.id
_entity.type
_entity.pdbx_description
1 polymer ?
#
loop_
_entity_poly.entity_id
_entity_poly.type
_entity_poly.pdbx_seq_one_letter_code
_entity_poly.pdbx_strand_id
1 'polypeptide(L)'
;MGFSFGPQRWLSIEMLHEKEDGPKSFALGLHAPGFFDKALNVDKCLLQSEPANMILAAVQDCWRVPQLSLSPYDARSHAGFLKHWMLRTGRY
;
A
#
# COMPACT_ATOMS: atom_id res chain seq x y z
N MET A 1 13.22 -3.11 1.58
CA MET A 1 12.16 -2.89 0.58
C MET A 1 11.39 -1.64 0.99
N GLY A 2 11.01 -0.80 0.02
CA GLY A 2 10.16 0.36 0.26
C GLY A 2 8.80 0.16 -0.41
N PHE A 3 7.74 0.62 0.25
CA PHE A 3 6.36 0.60 -0.22
C PHE A 3 5.76 1.99 -0.04
N SER A 4 4.83 2.35 -0.92
CA SER A 4 4.05 3.58 -0.83
C SER A 4 2.65 3.27 -0.36
N PHE A 5 2.11 4.14 0.49
CA PHE A 5 0.68 4.16 0.76
C PHE A 5 -0.01 4.95 -0.34
N GLY A 6 -1.16 4.47 -0.78
CA GLY A 6 -1.96 5.10 -1.82
C GLY A 6 -3.43 5.21 -1.38
N PRO A 7 -4.07 6.37 -1.58
CA PRO A 7 -5.51 6.52 -1.34
C PRO A 7 -6.35 5.72 -2.34
N GLN A 8 -5.75 5.34 -3.48
CA GLN A 8 -6.40 4.53 -4.51
C GLN A 8 -5.45 3.44 -5.00
N ARG A 9 -5.95 2.21 -4.99
CA ARG A 9 -5.26 1.06 -5.56
C ARG A 9 -5.30 1.13 -7.08
N TRP A 10 -4.20 0.70 -7.70
CA TRP A 10 -4.19 0.43 -9.12
C TRP A 10 -4.99 -0.84 -9.41
N LEU A 11 -5.86 -0.79 -10.41
CA LEU A 11 -6.66 -1.91 -10.90
C LEU A 11 -6.31 -2.15 -12.37
N SER A 12 -6.22 -3.41 -12.76
CA SER A 12 -6.12 -3.77 -14.18
C SER A 12 -7.44 -3.46 -14.89
N ILE A 13 -7.41 -3.38 -16.23
CA ILE A 13 -8.62 -3.14 -17.05
C ILE A 13 -9.73 -4.15 -16.71
N GLU A 14 -9.37 -5.41 -16.49
CA GLU A 14 -10.29 -6.51 -16.21
C GLU A 14 -10.97 -6.36 -14.84
N MET A 15 -10.27 -5.75 -13.88
CA MET A 15 -10.74 -5.53 -12.50
C MET A 15 -11.45 -4.18 -12.33
N LEU A 16 -11.62 -3.38 -13.38
CA LEU A 16 -12.29 -2.07 -13.29
C LEU A 16 -13.75 -2.17 -12.84
N HIS A 17 -14.40 -3.31 -13.06
CA HIS A 17 -15.74 -3.57 -12.58
C HIS A 17 -15.80 -3.71 -11.04
N GLU A 18 -14.67 -4.00 -10.39
CA GLU A 18 -14.52 -4.10 -8.92
C GLU A 18 -14.13 -2.75 -8.29
N LYS A 19 -14.71 -1.66 -8.80
CA LYS A 19 -14.58 -0.35 -8.15
C LYS A 19 -15.29 -0.40 -6.79
N GLU A 20 -14.52 -0.66 -5.75
CA GLU A 20 -14.96 -0.47 -4.37
C GLU A 20 -14.62 0.94 -3.89
N ASP A 21 -15.62 1.69 -3.44
CA ASP A 21 -15.43 2.97 -2.78
C ASP A 21 -15.15 2.78 -1.28
N GLY A 22 -14.30 3.64 -0.70
CA GLY A 22 -13.96 3.65 0.72
C GLY A 22 -12.61 3.00 1.07
N PRO A 23 -12.39 2.59 2.34
CA PRO A 23 -11.10 2.10 2.84
C PRO A 23 -10.56 0.86 2.13
N LYS A 24 -11.42 0.11 1.44
CA LYS A 24 -11.02 -1.03 0.60
C LYS A 24 -10.27 -0.62 -0.67
N SER A 25 -10.38 0.64 -1.07
CA SER A 25 -9.63 1.21 -2.19
C SER A 25 -8.18 1.57 -1.82
N PHE A 26 -7.83 1.53 -0.53
CA PHE A 26 -6.50 1.86 -0.06
C PHE A 26 -5.47 0.80 -0.43
N ALA A 27 -4.27 1.26 -0.81
CA ALA A 27 -3.16 0.39 -1.17
C ALA A 27 -1.94 0.65 -0.29
N LEU A 28 -1.26 -0.42 0.10
CA LEU A 28 0.13 -0.39 0.52
C LEU A 28 0.91 -1.28 -0.44
N GLY A 29 1.83 -0.68 -1.20
CA GLY A 29 2.54 -1.44 -2.22
C GLY A 29 3.44 -0.62 -3.12
N LEU A 30 3.45 -0.95 -4.41
CA LEU A 30 4.39 -0.39 -5.39
C LEU A 30 3.64 0.35 -6.50
N HIS A 31 4.23 1.41 -7.04
CA HIS A 31 3.62 2.14 -8.15
C HIS A 31 3.58 1.30 -9.42
N ALA A 32 2.42 1.27 -10.07
CA ALA A 32 2.29 0.66 -11.38
C ALA A 32 3.04 1.52 -12.42
N PRO A 33 3.71 0.92 -13.42
CA PRO A 33 4.37 1.69 -14.48
C PRO A 33 3.39 2.66 -15.17
N GLY A 34 3.81 3.90 -15.36
CA GLY A 34 2.98 4.96 -15.95
C GLY A 34 2.00 5.63 -14.98
N PHE A 35 1.91 5.17 -13.73
CA PHE A 35 1.05 5.77 -12.70
C PHE A 35 1.86 6.25 -11.50
N PHE A 36 1.95 7.57 -11.32
CA PHE A 36 2.65 8.16 -10.16
C PHE A 36 1.77 8.21 -8.91
N ASP A 37 0.45 8.19 -9.07
CA ASP A 37 -0.55 8.38 -8.01
C ASP A 37 -1.21 7.08 -7.54
N LYS A 38 -1.15 6.02 -8.34
CA LYS A 38 -1.78 4.73 -8.04
C LYS A 38 -0.75 3.67 -7.70
N ALA A 39 -0.93 3.06 -6.53
CA ALA A 39 -0.11 1.94 -6.07
C ALA A 39 -0.86 0.62 -6.26
N LEU A 40 -0.18 -0.39 -6.78
CA LEU A 40 -0.64 -1.78 -6.72
C LEU A 40 -0.57 -2.22 -5.26
N ASN A 41 -1.68 -2.70 -4.71
CA ASN A 41 -1.69 -3.28 -3.38
C ASN A 41 -0.89 -4.59 -3.36
N VAL A 42 0.04 -4.74 -2.42
CA VAL A 42 0.88 -5.93 -2.28
C VAL A 42 0.51 -6.65 -1.00
N ASP A 43 -0.09 -7.84 -1.13
CA ASP A 43 -0.42 -8.69 0.03
C ASP A 43 0.75 -9.60 0.42
N LYS A 44 1.51 -10.06 -0.57
CA LYS A 44 2.76 -10.82 -0.36
C LYS A 44 3.82 -10.38 -1.37
N CYS A 45 5.02 -10.08 -0.88
CA CYS A 45 6.16 -9.72 -1.70
C CYS A 45 7.12 -10.90 -1.86
N LEU A 46 7.15 -11.49 -3.05
CA LEU A 46 8.00 -12.67 -3.35
C LEU A 46 9.51 -12.36 -3.33
N LEU A 47 9.89 -11.08 -3.39
CA LEU A 47 11.28 -10.62 -3.32
C LEU A 47 11.78 -10.45 -1.88
N GLN A 48 10.89 -10.51 -0.89
CA GLN A 48 11.21 -10.41 0.53
C GLN A 48 11.27 -11.80 1.17
N SER A 49 11.98 -11.90 2.30
CA SER A 49 11.97 -13.10 3.13
C SER A 49 10.60 -13.29 3.79
N GLU A 50 10.29 -14.53 4.19
CA GLU A 50 9.00 -14.82 4.84
C GLU A 50 8.75 -13.99 6.12
N PRO A 51 9.74 -13.77 7.01
CA PRO A 51 9.54 -12.87 8.16
C PRO A 51 9.19 -11.43 7.75
N ALA A 52 9.75 -10.94 6.64
CA ALA A 52 9.43 -9.61 6.14
C ALA A 52 8.01 -9.54 5.57
N ASN A 53 7.53 -10.61 4.94
CA ASN A 53 6.12 -10.73 4.51
C ASN A 53 5.17 -10.81 5.70
N MET A 54 5.54 -11.48 6.79
CA MET A 54 4.74 -11.48 8.02
C MET A 54 4.59 -10.07 8.60
N ILE A 55 5.67 -9.27 8.59
CA ILE A 55 5.61 -7.87 9.04
C ILE A 55 4.74 -7.04 8.08
N LEU A 56 4.86 -7.23 6.76
CA LEU A 56 4.00 -6.55 5.78
C LEU A 56 2.52 -6.82 6.04
N ALA A 57 2.14 -8.08 6.29
CA ALA A 57 0.77 -8.45 6.62
C ALA A 57 0.29 -7.79 7.91
N ALA A 58 1.10 -7.83 8.97
CA ALA A 58 0.78 -7.16 10.23
C ALA A 58 0.58 -5.64 10.06
N VAL A 59 1.44 -4.98 9.28
CA VAL A 59 1.29 -3.56 8.97
C VAL A 59 -0.02 -3.33 8.23
N GLN A 60 -0.29 -4.10 7.16
CA GLN A 60 -1.52 -4.03 6.34
C GLN A 60 -2.80 -4.08 7.20
N ASP A 61 -2.81 -4.94 8.22
CA ASP A 61 -3.94 -5.10 9.13
C ASP A 61 -4.06 -3.91 10.10
N CYS A 62 -2.94 -3.39 10.61
CA CYS A 62 -2.94 -2.30 11.58
C CYS A 62 -3.29 -0.93 10.98
N TRP A 63 -2.74 -0.57 9.81
CA TRP A 63 -2.88 0.80 9.30
C TRP A 63 -4.28 1.12 8.78
N ARG A 64 -5.05 0.08 8.41
CA ARG A 64 -6.43 0.21 7.93
C ARG A 64 -7.45 0.37 9.06
N VAL A 65 -7.04 0.27 10.33
CA VAL A 65 -7.93 0.39 11.48
C VAL A 65 -8.43 1.85 11.61
N PRO A 66 -9.75 2.10 11.54
CA PRO A 66 -10.29 3.47 11.57
C PRO A 66 -9.92 4.28 12.82
N GLN A 67 -9.70 3.58 13.95
CA GLN A 67 -9.37 4.19 15.24
C GLN A 67 -8.01 4.90 15.24
N LEU A 68 -7.07 4.47 14.39
CA LEU A 68 -5.76 5.11 14.29
C LEU A 68 -5.79 6.44 13.52
N SER A 69 -6.88 6.73 12.78
CA SER A 69 -7.04 7.97 11.99
C SER A 69 -5.86 8.27 11.05
N LEU A 70 -5.18 7.23 10.56
CA LEU A 70 -4.03 7.36 9.67
C LEU A 70 -4.49 7.38 8.20
N SER A 71 -4.49 8.57 7.59
CA SER A 71 -4.82 8.72 6.18
C SER A 71 -3.62 8.42 5.28
N PRO A 72 -3.81 7.68 4.18
CA PRO A 72 -2.78 7.54 3.15
C PRO A 72 -2.52 8.90 2.49
N TYR A 73 -1.27 9.14 2.12
CA TYR A 73 -0.88 10.35 1.42
C TYR A 73 -1.33 10.30 -0.04
N ASP A 74 -2.05 11.35 -0.46
CA ASP A 74 -2.44 11.57 -1.84
C ASP A 74 -1.43 12.47 -2.55
N ALA A 75 -0.79 11.94 -3.59
CA ALA A 75 0.20 12.67 -4.39
C ALA A 75 -0.40 13.82 -5.22
N ARG A 76 -1.73 13.85 -5.45
CA ARG A 76 -2.39 14.93 -6.21
C ARG A 76 -2.78 16.11 -5.32
N SER A 77 -3.44 15.83 -4.20
CA SER A 77 -3.85 16.86 -3.24
C SER A 77 -2.75 17.25 -2.25
N HIS A 78 -1.66 16.49 -2.18
CA HIS A 78 -0.58 16.64 -1.21
C HIS A 78 -1.06 16.57 0.25
N ALA A 79 -2.18 15.87 0.49
CA ALA A 79 -2.78 15.69 1.81
C ALA A 79 -2.57 14.25 2.31
N GLY A 80 -2.64 14.07 3.63
CA GLY A 80 -2.52 12.77 4.28
C GLY A 80 -1.19 12.57 5.00
N PHE A 81 -1.14 11.53 5.83
CA PHE A 81 -0.05 11.33 6.80
C PHE A 81 0.94 10.24 6.35
N LEU A 82 0.44 9.07 5.96
CA LEU A 82 1.28 7.93 5.61
C LEU A 82 1.76 8.03 4.17
N LYS A 83 3.05 8.28 3.95
CA LYS A 83 3.67 8.37 2.60
C LYS A 83 4.32 7.07 2.17
N HIS A 84 5.33 6.65 2.92
CA HIS A 84 6.15 5.51 2.58
C HIS A 84 6.40 4.66 3.83
N TRP A 85 6.44 3.35 3.62
CA TRP A 85 6.88 2.38 4.61
C TRP A 85 8.13 1.67 4.11
N MET A 86 9.19 1.67 4.91
CA MET A 86 10.44 0.99 4.57
C MET A 86 10.75 -0.08 5.59
N LEU A 87 10.95 -1.31 5.09
CA LEU A 87 11.43 -2.44 5.89
C LEU A 87 12.84 -2.79 5.48
N ARG A 88 13.77 -2.77 6.44
CA ARG A 88 15.16 -3.19 6.29
C ARG A 88 15.41 -4.39 7.19
N THR A 89 16.05 -5.41 6.64
CA THR A 89 16.46 -6.60 7.38
C THR A 89 17.97 -6.71 7.33
N GLY A 90 18.60 -6.95 8.48
CA GLY A 90 20.02 -7.29 8.53
C GLY A 90 20.24 -8.69 7.99
N ARG A 91 21.30 -8.88 7.21
CA ARG A 91 21.81 -10.22 6.88
C ARG A 91 23.16 -10.35 7.57
N TYR A 92 23.31 -11.41 8.35
CA TYR A 92 24.59 -11.85 8.89
C TYR A 92 25.34 -12.65 7.84
#